data_AF-A0A2L1CAA3-F1
#
_entry.id   AF-A0A2L1CAA3-F1
#
_cell.length_a   1.000
_cell.length_b   1.000
_cell.length_c   1.000
_cell.angle_alpha   90.00
_cell.angle_beta   90.00
_cell.angle_gamma   90.00
#
_symmetry.space_group_name_H-M   'P 1'
#
loop_
_entity.id
_entity.type
_entity.pdbx_description
1 polymer ?
#
loop_
_entity_poly.entity_id
_entity_poly.type
_entity_poly.pdbx_seq_one_letter_code
_entity_poly.pdbx_strand_id
1 'polypeptide(L)' 'MAVKSFNVDEEVYSKFSKHCKDRGMSMSKQVEFFMRSIVEEEPELRQEYIEKIERICKGKFIKVNNFSEEFGLNDL' A
#
# COMPACT_ATOMS: atom_id res chain seq x y z
N MET A 1 -18.69 10.28 1.27
CA MET A 1 -18.77 8.96 1.95
C MET A 1 -19.70 9.08 3.15
N ALA A 2 -20.48 8.04 3.44
CA ALA A 2 -21.29 7.97 4.64
C ALA A 2 -20.48 7.37 5.80
N VAL A 3 -20.67 7.86 7.02
CA VAL A 3 -20.06 7.29 8.22
C VAL A 3 -20.65 5.89 8.45
N LYS A 4 -19.78 4.91 8.69
CA LYS A 4 -20.17 3.55 9.07
C LYS A 4 -19.61 3.29 10.46
N SER A 5 -20.44 2.79 11.37
CA SER A 5 -20.07 2.40 12.72
C SER A 5 -20.27 0.90 12.89
N PHE A 6 -19.32 0.27 13.56
CA PHE A 6 -19.34 -1.14 13.92
C PHE A 6 -18.50 -1.30 15.19
N ASN A 7 -18.82 -2.32 15.98
CA ASN A 7 -18.06 -2.63 17.18
C ASN A 7 -16.84 -3.48 16.82
N VAL A 8 -15.70 -3.17 17.42
CA VAL A 8 -14.45 -3.92 17.30
C VAL A 8 -13.93 -4.15 18.70
N ASP A 9 -13.32 -5.31 18.92
CA ASP A 9 -12.59 -5.57 20.15
C ASP A 9 -11.48 -4.52 20.37
N GLU A 10 -11.33 -4.02 21.60
CA GLU A 10 -10.41 -2.93 21.94
C GLU A 10 -8.95 -3.32 21.71
N GLU A 11 -8.58 -4.57 22.01
CA GLU A 11 -7.22 -5.05 21.81
C GLU A 11 -6.90 -5.15 20.32
N VAL A 12 -7.85 -5.65 19.52
CA VAL A 12 -7.73 -5.71 18.05
C VAL A 12 -7.60 -4.31 17.46
N TYR A 13 -8.47 -3.38 17.86
CA TYR A 13 -8.44 -2.00 17.40
C TYR A 13 -7.11 -1.32 17.72
N SER A 14 -6.63 -1.46 18.96
CA SER A 14 -5.38 -0.86 19.41
C SER A 14 -4.18 -1.35 18.60
N LYS A 15 -4.06 -2.68 18.39
CA LYS A 15 -3.00 -3.28 17.58
C LYS A 15 -3.05 -2.81 16.13
N PHE A 16 -4.23 -2.79 15.52
CA PHE A 16 -4.41 -2.40 14.13
C PHE A 16 -4.18 -0.90 13.89
N SER A 17 -4.65 -0.06 14.83
CA SER A 17 -4.43 1.39 14.82
C SER A 17 -2.95 1.73 14.91
N LYS A 18 -2.20 1.07 15.80
CA LYS A 18 -0.75 1.22 15.89
C LYS A 18 -0.06 0.81 14.59
N HIS A 19 -0.42 -0.35 14.04
CA HIS A 19 0.13 -0.83 12.76
C HIS A 19 -0.06 0.18 11.62
N CYS A 20 -1.24 0.80 11.53
CA CYS A 20 -1.52 1.81 10.52
C CYS A 20 -0.66 3.06 10.71
N LYS A 21 -0.54 3.55 11.96
CA LYS A 21 0.28 4.72 12.30
C LYS A 21 1.76 4.50 11.99
N ASP A 22 2.32 3.37 12.40
CA ASP A 22 3.74 3.04 12.23
C ASP A 22 4.15 2.98 10.74
N ARG A 23 3.20 2.76 9.83
CA ARG A 23 3.41 2.68 8.38
C ARG A 23 2.89 3.90 7.62
N GLY A 24 2.43 4.95 8.32
CA GLY A 24 1.86 6.15 7.68
C GLY A 24 0.57 5.89 6.89
N MET A 25 -0.18 4.83 7.25
CA MET A 25 -1.39 4.41 6.56
C MET A 25 -2.64 4.98 7.22
N SER A 26 -3.63 5.35 6.41
CA SER A 26 -4.95 5.76 6.91
C SER A 26 -5.78 4.54 7.31
N MET A 27 -6.29 4.54 8.54
CA MET A 27 -7.10 3.44 9.07
C MET A 27 -8.39 3.22 8.28
N SER A 28 -9.08 4.30 7.90
CA SER A 28 -10.31 4.18 7.10
C SER A 28 -10.05 3.58 5.72
N LYS A 29 -8.93 3.95 5.08
CA LYS A 29 -8.52 3.36 3.80
C LYS A 29 -8.20 1.88 3.94
N GLN A 30 -7.58 1.46 5.04
CA GLN A 30 -7.24 0.06 5.25
C GLN A 30 -8.45 -0.81 5.55
N VAL A 31 -9.41 -0.30 6.32
CA VAL A 31 -10.69 -0.99 6.53
C VAL A 31 -11.43 -1.15 5.21
N GLU A 32 -11.50 -0.09 4.39
CA GLU A 32 -12.13 -0.18 3.07
C GLU A 32 -11.40 -1.15 2.14
N PHE A 33 -10.06 -1.12 2.11
CA PHE A 33 -9.26 -2.05 1.32
C PHE A 33 -9.50 -3.50 1.74
N PHE A 34 -9.53 -3.77 3.05
CA PHE A 34 -9.86 -5.09 3.57
C PHE A 34 -11.25 -5.52 3.12
N MET A 35 -12.28 -4.68 3.29
CA MET A 35 -13.63 -4.99 2.84
C MET A 35 -13.68 -5.31 1.35
N ARG A 36 -13.00 -4.53 0.50
CA ARG A 36 -12.87 -4.78 -0.95
C ARG A 36 -12.23 -6.13 -1.24
N SER A 37 -11.12 -6.45 -0.58
CA SER A 37 -10.40 -7.72 -0.79
C SER A 37 -11.22 -8.97 -0.43
N ILE A 38 -12.27 -8.83 0.37
CA ILE A 38 -13.17 -9.94 0.73
C ILE A 38 -14.34 -10.07 -0.24
N VAL A 39 -14.80 -8.96 -0.84
CA VAL A 39 -15.98 -8.95 -1.73
C VAL A 39 -15.65 -9.03 -3.22
N GLU A 40 -14.43 -8.69 -3.61
CA GLU A 40 -13.94 -8.79 -4.99
C GLU A 40 -13.38 -10.22 -5.21
N GLU A 41 -14.02 -11.02 -6.08
CA GLU A 41 -13.71 -12.46 -6.29
C GLU A 41 -12.28 -12.72 -6.79
N GLU A 42 -11.67 -11.75 -7.45
CA GLU A 42 -10.22 -11.56 -7.57
C GLU A 42 -9.96 -10.05 -7.56
N PRO A 43 -8.82 -9.58 -7.01
CA PRO A 43 -8.51 -8.16 -7.08
C PRO A 43 -8.40 -7.79 -8.57
N GLU A 44 -9.40 -7.10 -9.10
CA GLU A 44 -9.29 -6.47 -10.41
C GLU A 44 -8.04 -5.60 -10.35
N LEU A 45 -7.03 -5.96 -11.15
CA LEU A 45 -5.78 -5.23 -11.19
C LEU A 45 -6.12 -3.77 -11.44
N ARG A 46 -5.96 -2.93 -10.41
CA ARG A 46 -6.28 -1.50 -10.52
C ARG A 46 -5.56 -0.96 -11.75
N GLN A 47 -6.30 -0.28 -12.63
CA GLN A 47 -5.75 0.26 -13.89
C GLN A 47 -4.45 1.06 -13.65
N GLU A 48 -4.35 1.78 -12.54
CA GLU A 48 -3.14 2.50 -12.11
C GLU A 48 -1.90 1.60 -12.00
N TYR A 49 -2.05 0.38 -11.48
CA TYR A 49 -0.95 -0.57 -11.36
C TYR A 49 -0.54 -1.13 -12.72
N ILE A 50 -1.52 -1.41 -13.59
CA ILE A 50 -1.27 -1.83 -14.97
C ILE A 50 -0.47 -0.75 -15.69
N GLU A 51 -0.90 0.51 -15.61
CA GLU A 51 -0.20 1.64 -16.21
C GLU A 51 1.22 1.84 -15.67
N LYS A 52 1.44 1.68 -14.36
CA LYS A 52 2.78 1.77 -13.77
C LYS A 52 3.69 0.66 -14.30
N ILE A 53 3.20 -0.57 -14.35
CA ILE A 53 3.96 -1.70 -14.89
C ILE A 53 4.27 -1.47 -16.36
N GLU A 54 3.30 -1.02 -17.17
CA GLU A 54 3.53 -0.73 -18.58
C GLU A 54 4.61 0.36 -18.78
N ARG A 55 4.58 1.43 -17.97
CA ARG A 55 5.61 2.48 -18.03
C ARG A 55 6.98 1.93 -17.66
N ILE A 56 7.05 1.05 -16.66
CA ILE A 56 8.28 0.36 -16.29
C ILE A 56 8.74 -0.49 -17.49
N CYS A 57 7.91 -1.38 -18.03
CA CYS A 57 8.30 -2.24 -19.16
C CYS A 57 8.74 -1.47 -20.41
N LYS A 58 8.17 -0.28 -20.67
CA LYS A 58 8.54 0.60 -21.80
C LYS A 58 9.74 1.51 -21.48
N GLY A 59 10.18 1.55 -20.23
CA GLY A 59 11.28 2.40 -19.77
C GLY A 59 12.65 1.96 -20.29
N LYS A 60 13.55 2.92 -20.48
CA LYS A 60 14.97 2.64 -20.72
C LYS A 60 15.69 2.67 -19.38
N PHE A 61 16.15 1.51 -18.92
CA PHE A 61 16.89 1.39 -17.67
C PHE A 61 18.37 1.26 -17.93
N ILE A 62 19.15 1.90 -17.06
CA ILE A 62 20.59 1.65 -16.95
C ILE A 62 20.81 0.52 -15.95
N LYS A 63 21.82 -0.32 -16.20
CA LYS A 63 22.24 -1.31 -15.23
C LYS A 63 23.01 -0.59 -14.12
N VAL A 64 22.46 -0.61 -12.91
CA VAL A 64 23.13 -0.07 -11.73
C VAL A 64 23.75 -1.23 -10.96
N ASN A 65 25.07 -1.20 -10.76
CA ASN A 65 25.80 -2.25 -10.05
C ASN A 65 25.72 -2.07 -8.52
N ASN A 66 25.68 -0.81 -8.06
CA ASN A 66 25.51 -0.46 -6.65
C ASN A 66 24.57 0.74 -6.55
N PHE A 67 23.35 0.50 -6.06
CA PHE A 67 22.33 1.55 -5.93
C PHE A 67 22.67 2.59 -4.86
N SER A 68 23.38 2.21 -3.80
CA SER A 68 23.70 3.13 -2.70
C SER A 68 24.76 4.14 -3.12
N GLU A 69 25.75 3.71 -3.91
CA GLU A 69 26.74 4.60 -4.52
C GLU A 69 26.12 5.53 -5.58
N GLU A 70 25.30 4.98 -6.47
CA GLU A 70 24.74 5.73 -7.61
C GLU A 70 23.71 6.79 -7.19
N PHE A 71 22.97 6.56 -6.09
CA PHE A 71 21.91 7.45 -5.62
C PHE A 71 22.19 8.07 -4.24
N GLY A 72 23.41 7.91 -3.70
CA GLY A 72 23.83 8.53 -2.45
C GLY A 72 23.05 8.07 -1.21
N LEU A 73 22.62 6.81 -1.17
CA LEU A 73 21.81 6.24 -0.07
C LEU A 73 22.67 5.69 1.08
N ASN A 74 23.93 6.10 1.19
CA ASN A 74 24.89 5.56 2.15
C ASN A 74 24.69 6.07 3.60
N ASP A 75 23.76 7.01 3.83
CA ASP A 75 23.55 7.69 5.12
C ASP A 75 22.18 7.38 5.80
N LEU A 76 21.56 6.23 5.52
CA LEU A 76 20.32 5.77 6.19
C LEU A 76 20.56 4.68 7.23
#